data_AF-A0A124FWD3-F1
#
_entry.id   AF-A0A124FWD3-F1
#
_cell.length_a   1.000
_cell.length_b   1.000
_cell.length_c   1.000
_cell.angle_alpha   90.00
_cell.angle_beta   90.00
_cell.angle_gamma   90.00
#
_symmetry.space_group_name_H-M   'P 1'
#
loop_
_entity.id
_entity.type
_entity.pdbx_description
1 polymer ?
#
loop_
_entity_poly.entity_id
_entity_poly.type
_entity_poly.pdbx_seq_one_letter_code
_entity_poly.pdbx_strand_id
1 'polypeptide(L)'
;MNTRIYIPDWLSWKPYNRQVKTDLYYLNLCNQVRRELVTGDQAITLLSYLSYDQLNQLCCFLTSYFEDLISGTNLWNSFVSVHTRLYKKALPFYDLDEYVEKEINYQDISFLIWYFLNTVQDEKFVSPFHDFILESAEKVVQVFDEAWEYAPENEQLLSCYQLDDDEEDFYRARNLIDTLIFHSYLFLVDFGRALKEREEEIIEKQGYNENLLPFLNENRDVMLHTSRSRLLSLTGKEWVAEILREEHPLRAEFLKMSQKINGFFLYKGQDRTDVFLEHIASGKEFKMTKKSFEHSDSLQETDT
;
A
#
# COMPACT_ATOMS: atom_id res chain seq x y z
N MET A 1 19.13 -1.69 23.55
CA MET A 1 18.24 -1.28 22.43
C MET A 1 18.66 -2.07 21.20
N ASN A 2 17.72 -2.67 20.48
CA ASN A 2 18.03 -3.62 19.41
C ASN A 2 18.54 -2.84 18.19
N THR A 3 19.86 -2.86 17.98
CA THR A 3 20.55 -2.06 16.95
C THR A 3 20.51 -2.70 15.57
N ARG A 4 19.87 -3.87 15.43
CA ARG A 4 19.85 -4.66 14.20
C ARG A 4 18.41 -4.98 13.83
N ILE A 5 18.12 -4.95 12.54
CA ILE A 5 16.84 -5.34 11.97
C ILE A 5 16.89 -6.85 11.72
N TYR A 6 15.84 -7.57 12.13
CA TYR A 6 15.72 -9.01 11.95
C TYR A 6 14.65 -9.35 10.92
N ILE A 7 14.59 -10.63 10.53
CA ILE A 7 13.61 -11.12 9.55
C ILE A 7 12.16 -10.77 9.90
N PRO A 8 11.68 -10.89 11.15
CA PRO A 8 10.31 -10.49 11.49
C PRO A 8 10.04 -9.01 11.22
N ASP A 9 11.01 -8.14 11.52
CA ASP A 9 10.90 -6.71 11.28
C ASP A 9 10.80 -6.44 9.77
N TRP A 10 11.58 -7.14 8.95
CA TRP A 10 11.54 -7.02 7.48
C TRP A 10 10.26 -7.57 6.87
N LEU A 11 9.81 -8.75 7.30
CA LEU A 11 8.59 -9.38 6.78
C LEU A 11 7.32 -8.60 7.12
N SER A 12 7.33 -7.77 8.17
CA SER A 12 6.20 -6.88 8.46
C SER A 12 5.94 -5.81 7.38
N TRP A 13 6.90 -5.62 6.45
CA TRP A 13 6.79 -4.72 5.30
C TRP A 13 6.43 -5.45 4.00
N LYS A 14 6.09 -6.74 4.06
CA LYS A 14 5.81 -7.56 2.89
C LYS A 14 4.34 -8.00 2.83
N PRO A 15 3.78 -8.14 1.62
CA PRO A 15 2.42 -8.65 1.43
C PRO A 15 2.31 -10.17 1.66
N TYR A 16 3.39 -10.84 2.06
CA TYR A 16 3.45 -12.28 2.29
C TYR A 16 4.01 -12.60 3.68
N ASN A 17 3.52 -13.72 4.25
CA ASN A 17 3.82 -14.09 5.64
C ASN A 17 5.01 -15.06 5.79
N ARG A 18 5.54 -15.60 4.69
CA ARG A 18 6.63 -16.59 4.71
C ARG A 18 7.85 -16.02 4.04
N GLN A 19 9.00 -16.23 4.67
CA GLN A 19 10.29 -15.86 4.13
C GLN A 19 10.53 -16.51 2.75
N VAL A 20 10.97 -15.71 1.80
CA VAL A 20 11.38 -16.10 0.44
C VAL A 20 12.90 -16.04 0.29
N LYS A 21 13.40 -16.51 -0.86
CA LYS A 21 14.86 -16.67 -1.09
C LYS A 21 15.62 -15.34 -1.08
N THR A 22 15.00 -14.26 -1.53
CA THR A 22 15.59 -12.92 -1.66
C THR A 22 15.56 -12.10 -0.35
N ASP A 23 14.70 -12.46 0.62
CA ASP A 23 14.52 -11.66 1.84
C ASP A 23 15.82 -11.48 2.65
N LEU A 24 16.70 -12.49 2.68
CA LEU A 24 17.98 -12.35 3.39
C LEU A 24 18.91 -11.34 2.72
N TYR A 25 18.88 -11.25 1.40
CA TYR A 25 19.66 -10.25 0.66
C TYR A 25 19.19 -8.85 1.02
N TYR A 26 17.88 -8.59 0.90
CA TYR A 26 17.33 -7.27 1.20
C TYR A 26 17.37 -6.92 2.68
N LEU A 27 17.23 -7.89 3.60
CA LEU A 27 17.45 -7.65 5.02
C LEU A 27 18.90 -7.23 5.31
N ASN A 28 19.88 -7.84 4.64
CA ASN A 28 21.27 -7.46 4.79
C ASN A 28 21.49 -6.03 4.29
N LEU A 29 20.95 -5.70 3.10
CA LEU A 29 20.99 -4.36 2.51
C LEU A 29 20.34 -3.31 3.43
N CYS A 30 19.17 -3.63 3.98
CA CYS A 30 18.46 -2.80 4.96
C CYS A 30 19.30 -2.53 6.22
N ASN A 31 20.03 -3.54 6.70
CA ASN A 31 20.98 -3.34 7.79
C ASN A 31 22.23 -2.53 7.37
N GLN A 32 22.58 -2.44 6.09
CA GLN A 32 23.64 -1.54 5.61
C GLN A 32 23.14 -0.10 5.59
N VAL A 33 21.97 0.15 4.99
CA VAL A 33 21.28 1.45 5.02
C VAL A 33 21.19 1.96 6.46
N ARG A 34 20.75 1.11 7.37
CA ARG A 34 20.67 1.47 8.79
C ARG A 34 22.00 1.94 9.37
N ARG A 35 23.11 1.25 9.06
CA ARG A 35 24.44 1.64 9.54
C ARG A 35 24.81 3.04 9.04
N GLU A 36 24.55 3.33 7.77
CA GLU A 36 24.87 4.64 7.20
C GLU A 36 24.00 5.76 7.77
N LEU A 37 22.73 5.48 8.07
CA LEU A 37 21.83 6.47 8.68
C LEU A 37 22.12 6.78 10.15
N VAL A 38 22.86 5.91 10.86
CA VAL A 38 23.27 6.16 12.26
C VAL A 38 24.69 6.72 12.38
N THR A 39 25.40 6.94 11.28
CA THR A 39 26.74 7.56 11.28
C THR A 39 26.65 9.07 11.05
N GLY A 40 27.60 9.82 11.60
CA GLY A 40 27.73 11.27 11.37
C GLY A 40 26.79 12.15 12.21
N ASP A 41 26.98 13.46 12.09
CA ASP A 41 26.36 14.45 12.97
C ASP A 41 24.84 14.58 12.75
N GLN A 42 24.36 14.43 11.51
CA GLN A 42 22.93 14.50 11.19
C GLN A 42 22.11 13.30 11.69
N ALA A 43 22.75 12.18 12.06
CA ALA A 43 22.06 11.06 12.68
C ALA A 43 21.38 11.48 13.98
N ILE A 44 21.98 12.41 14.73
CA ILE A 44 21.40 12.97 15.96
C ILE A 44 20.12 13.74 15.63
N THR A 45 20.14 14.55 14.56
CA THR A 45 18.97 15.31 14.10
C THR A 45 17.84 14.39 13.68
N LEU A 46 18.12 13.35 12.87
CA LEU A 46 17.13 12.35 12.46
C LEU A 46 16.51 11.63 13.68
N LEU A 47 17.35 11.25 14.65
CA LEU A 47 16.91 10.61 15.90
C LEU A 47 16.15 11.56 16.86
N SER A 48 16.16 12.87 16.59
CA SER A 48 15.30 13.83 17.31
C SER A 48 13.85 13.82 16.81
N TYR A 49 13.61 13.28 15.61
CA TYR A 49 12.29 13.10 15.01
C TYR A 49 11.81 11.65 15.08
N LEU A 50 12.72 10.68 15.05
CA LEU A 50 12.39 9.25 15.03
C LEU A 50 12.94 8.53 16.26
N SER A 51 12.10 7.69 16.87
CA SER A 51 12.56 6.64 17.76
C SER A 51 13.44 5.62 17.00
N TYR A 52 14.22 4.83 17.74
CA TYR A 52 15.03 3.75 17.15
C TYR A 52 14.19 2.73 16.37
N ASP A 53 12.95 2.47 16.81
CA ASP A 53 12.03 1.58 16.11
C ASP A 53 11.56 2.19 14.77
N GLN A 54 11.15 3.46 14.78
CA GLN A 54 10.78 4.17 13.56
C GLN A 54 11.96 4.34 12.60
N LEU A 55 13.20 4.45 13.09
CA LEU A 55 14.38 4.45 12.24
C LEU A 55 14.57 3.08 11.55
N ASN A 56 14.33 1.96 12.25
CA ASN A 56 14.35 0.64 11.63
C ASN A 56 13.26 0.50 10.57
N GLN A 57 12.05 1.01 10.86
CA GLN A 57 10.94 1.09 9.91
C GLN A 57 11.30 1.91 8.67
N LEU A 58 11.95 3.07 8.83
CA LEU A 58 12.44 3.89 7.71
C LEU A 58 13.43 3.10 6.84
N CYS A 59 14.34 2.34 7.45
CA CYS A 59 15.29 1.52 6.70
C CYS A 59 14.58 0.42 5.89
N CYS A 60 13.58 -0.25 6.48
CA CYS A 60 12.76 -1.25 5.77
C CYS A 60 11.96 -0.60 4.62
N PHE A 61 11.40 0.58 4.85
CA PHE A 61 10.65 1.35 3.86
C PHE A 61 11.53 1.71 2.65
N LEU A 62 12.69 2.34 2.88
CA LEU A 62 13.61 2.72 1.81
C LEU A 62 14.18 1.51 1.06
N THR A 63 14.49 0.43 1.77
CA THR A 63 14.99 -0.80 1.12
C THR A 63 13.89 -1.50 0.32
N SER A 64 12.62 -1.38 0.72
CA SER A 64 11.49 -1.90 -0.05
C SER A 64 11.24 -1.09 -1.33
N TYR A 65 11.53 0.22 -1.32
CA TYR A 65 11.57 1.02 -2.54
C TYR A 65 12.62 0.50 -3.53
N PHE A 66 13.83 0.22 -3.05
CA PHE A 66 14.87 -0.37 -3.90
C PHE A 66 14.44 -1.75 -4.43
N GLU A 67 13.83 -2.60 -3.59
CA GLU A 67 13.28 -3.89 -4.02
C GLU A 67 12.13 -3.76 -5.05
N ASP A 68 11.27 -2.74 -4.95
CA ASP A 68 10.23 -2.43 -5.94
C ASP A 68 10.84 -2.14 -7.31
N LEU A 69 11.87 -1.28 -7.36
CA LEU A 69 12.57 -0.98 -8.62
C LEU A 69 13.20 -2.22 -9.24
N ILE A 70 13.95 -2.99 -8.45
CA ILE A 70 14.65 -4.19 -8.93
C ILE A 70 13.64 -5.27 -9.36
N SER A 71 12.58 -5.49 -8.60
CA SER A 71 11.60 -6.56 -8.87
C SER A 71 10.53 -6.14 -9.88
N GLY A 72 10.50 -4.87 -10.28
CA GLY A 72 9.54 -4.35 -11.26
C GLY A 72 8.09 -4.37 -10.77
N THR A 73 7.83 -4.27 -9.46
CA THR A 73 6.44 -4.27 -8.94
C THR A 73 5.68 -2.98 -9.26
N ASN A 74 6.41 -1.95 -9.67
CA ASN A 74 5.91 -0.73 -10.30
C ASN A 74 5.11 0.17 -9.35
N LEU A 75 5.30 0.05 -8.03
CA LEU A 75 4.58 0.85 -7.05
C LEU A 75 5.01 2.31 -7.12
N TRP A 76 6.31 2.58 -7.00
CA TRP A 76 6.88 3.92 -7.09
C TRP A 76 6.68 4.55 -8.47
N ASN A 77 6.98 3.79 -9.52
CA ASN A 77 6.86 4.27 -10.89
C ASN A 77 5.40 4.63 -11.25
N SER A 78 4.41 3.98 -10.65
CA SER A 78 3.00 4.38 -10.78
C SER A 78 2.73 5.73 -10.13
N PHE A 79 3.28 6.00 -8.94
CA PHE A 79 3.20 7.32 -8.32
C PHE A 79 3.84 8.41 -9.19
N VAL A 80 5.05 8.16 -9.70
CA VAL A 80 5.76 9.10 -10.59
C VAL A 80 4.98 9.38 -11.87
N SER A 81 4.42 8.33 -12.49
CA SER A 81 3.60 8.43 -13.70
C SER A 81 2.34 9.29 -13.45
N VAL A 82 1.63 9.03 -12.36
CA VAL A 82 0.42 9.81 -12.01
C VAL A 82 0.79 11.26 -11.69
N HIS A 83 1.84 11.49 -10.90
CA HIS A 83 2.28 12.84 -10.55
C HIS A 83 2.70 13.61 -11.81
N THR A 84 3.41 12.98 -12.75
CA THR A 84 3.76 13.56 -14.06
C THR A 84 2.52 13.90 -14.87
N ARG A 85 1.54 13.00 -14.91
CA ARG A 85 0.29 13.22 -15.66
C ARG A 85 -0.48 14.43 -15.12
N LEU A 86 -0.60 14.54 -13.79
CA LEU A 86 -1.34 15.58 -13.08
C LEU A 86 -0.61 16.94 -13.05
N TYR A 87 0.70 16.94 -12.80
CA TYR A 87 1.46 18.15 -12.47
C TYR A 87 2.58 18.48 -13.47
N LYS A 88 2.76 17.67 -14.52
CA LYS A 88 3.82 17.83 -15.54
C LYS A 88 5.24 17.80 -14.96
N LYS A 89 5.42 17.06 -13.87
CA LYS A 89 6.68 16.87 -13.16
C LYS A 89 6.70 15.49 -12.51
N ALA A 90 7.83 14.79 -12.46
CA ALA A 90 7.91 13.45 -11.85
C ALA A 90 7.70 13.45 -10.33
N LEU A 91 8.19 14.48 -9.64
CA LEU A 91 8.15 14.61 -8.19
C LEU A 91 7.83 16.03 -7.73
N PRO A 92 7.28 16.20 -6.51
CA PRO A 92 7.17 17.50 -5.88
C PRO A 92 8.54 17.98 -5.33
N PHE A 93 8.63 19.28 -5.07
CA PHE A 93 9.73 19.98 -4.36
C PHE A 93 11.09 20.06 -5.06
N TYR A 94 11.66 18.94 -5.49
CA TYR A 94 13.07 18.85 -5.90
C TYR A 94 13.31 19.25 -7.36
N ASP A 95 14.54 19.65 -7.65
CA ASP A 95 15.00 19.85 -9.03
C ASP A 95 15.27 18.49 -9.70
N LEU A 96 14.87 18.37 -10.97
CA LEU A 96 14.83 17.11 -11.71
C LEU A 96 15.65 17.13 -13.00
N ASP A 97 16.57 18.09 -13.15
CA ASP A 97 17.42 18.21 -14.34
C ASP A 97 18.26 16.94 -14.61
N GLU A 98 18.68 16.22 -13.56
CA GLU A 98 19.44 14.96 -13.65
C GLU A 98 18.59 13.70 -13.33
N TYR A 99 17.26 13.81 -13.39
CA TYR A 99 16.36 12.72 -13.01
C TYR A 99 16.21 11.68 -14.14
N VAL A 100 16.42 10.41 -13.82
CA VAL A 100 16.24 9.29 -14.75
C VAL A 100 15.09 8.40 -14.28
N GLU A 101 14.02 8.34 -15.07
CA GLU A 101 12.86 7.51 -14.74
C GLU A 101 13.25 6.02 -14.65
N LYS A 102 12.67 5.32 -13.66
CA LYS A 102 12.86 3.89 -13.39
C LYS A 102 14.26 3.50 -12.90
N GLU A 103 15.11 4.48 -12.59
CA GLU A 103 16.39 4.27 -11.92
C GLU A 103 16.33 4.81 -10.48
N ILE A 104 17.40 4.60 -9.71
CA ILE A 104 17.53 5.22 -8.40
C ILE A 104 17.85 6.69 -8.59
N ASN A 105 17.00 7.57 -8.04
CA ASN A 105 17.33 8.98 -7.96
C ASN A 105 17.43 9.44 -6.51
N TYR A 106 18.39 10.33 -6.27
CA TYR A 106 18.54 11.05 -5.02
C TYR A 106 17.25 11.76 -4.57
N GLN A 107 16.51 12.32 -5.54
CA GLN A 107 15.26 13.02 -5.31
C GLN A 107 14.15 12.08 -4.85
N ASP A 108 14.12 10.84 -5.36
CA ASP A 108 13.15 9.81 -4.92
C ASP A 108 13.37 9.50 -3.44
N ILE A 109 14.62 9.22 -3.05
CA ILE A 109 14.98 8.90 -1.66
C ILE A 109 14.70 10.08 -0.73
N SER A 110 15.04 11.30 -1.15
CA SER A 110 14.79 12.52 -0.37
C SER A 110 13.29 12.69 -0.11
N PHE A 111 12.47 12.51 -1.14
CA PHE A 111 11.01 12.55 -1.02
C PHE A 111 10.49 11.45 -0.10
N LEU A 112 10.97 10.22 -0.23
CA LEU A 112 10.54 9.08 0.57
C LEU A 112 10.86 9.26 2.05
N ILE A 113 12.05 9.80 2.39
CA ILE A 113 12.39 10.16 3.77
C ILE A 113 11.45 11.24 4.30
N TRP A 114 11.23 12.31 3.54
CA TRP A 114 10.30 13.38 3.90
C TRP A 114 8.87 12.86 4.11
N TYR A 115 8.39 12.03 3.20
CA TYR A 115 7.07 11.43 3.23
C TYR A 115 6.90 10.55 4.46
N PHE A 116 7.87 9.67 4.74
CA PHE A 116 7.88 8.83 5.93
C PHE A 116 7.80 9.69 7.19
N LEU A 117 8.69 10.67 7.35
CA LEU A 117 8.76 11.54 8.54
C LEU A 117 7.44 12.26 8.81
N ASN A 118 6.80 12.82 7.78
CA ASN A 118 5.55 13.57 7.94
C ASN A 118 4.30 12.66 7.97
N THR A 119 4.47 11.35 7.80
CA THR A 119 3.39 10.37 7.94
C THR A 119 3.46 9.64 9.28
N VAL A 120 4.67 9.41 9.82
CA VAL A 120 4.84 8.60 11.04
C VAL A 120 4.80 9.38 12.35
N GLN A 121 4.89 10.70 12.29
CA GLN A 121 4.72 11.58 13.43
C GLN A 121 3.95 12.83 13.01
N ASP A 122 3.09 13.32 13.91
CA ASP A 122 2.24 14.49 13.69
C ASP A 122 2.62 15.67 14.60
N GLU A 123 3.70 15.55 15.38
CA GLU A 123 4.11 16.58 16.34
C GLU A 123 4.79 17.77 15.67
N LYS A 124 5.61 17.51 14.64
CA LYS A 124 6.44 18.52 13.98
C LYS A 124 6.40 18.34 12.48
N PHE A 125 6.03 19.38 11.76
CA PHE A 125 6.22 19.39 10.32
C PHE A 125 7.71 19.46 9.98
N VAL A 126 8.17 18.56 9.10
CA VAL A 126 9.54 18.53 8.61
C VAL A 126 9.57 19.02 7.17
N SER A 127 10.37 20.06 6.91
CA SER A 127 10.58 20.59 5.56
C SER A 127 11.32 19.56 4.67
N PRO A 128 10.93 19.40 3.39
CA PRO A 128 11.62 18.49 2.46
C PRO A 128 13.05 18.91 2.11
N PHE A 129 13.42 20.16 2.41
CA PHE A 129 14.74 20.73 2.12
C PHE A 129 15.68 20.73 3.33
N HIS A 130 15.34 20.03 4.41
CA HIS A 130 16.20 20.01 5.58
C HIS A 130 17.47 19.19 5.31
N ASP A 131 18.65 19.74 5.65
CA ASP A 131 19.96 19.13 5.37
C ASP A 131 20.08 17.66 5.82
N PHE A 132 19.53 17.27 6.97
CA PHE A 132 19.60 15.87 7.42
C PHE A 132 18.86 14.91 6.47
N ILE A 133 17.79 15.35 5.78
CA ILE A 133 17.09 14.54 4.77
C ILE A 133 18.01 14.36 3.56
N LEU A 134 18.58 15.47 3.10
CA LEU A 134 19.44 15.54 1.93
C LEU A 134 20.71 14.70 2.10
N GLU A 135 21.39 14.82 3.24
CA GLU A 135 22.57 14.01 3.57
C GLU A 135 22.21 12.53 3.79
N SER A 136 21.06 12.24 4.41
CA SER A 136 20.60 10.86 4.58
C SER A 136 20.30 10.20 3.23
N ALA A 137 19.70 10.94 2.30
CA ALA A 137 19.40 10.45 0.96
C ALA A 137 20.68 10.12 0.19
N GLU A 138 21.72 10.98 0.27
CA GLU A 138 23.00 10.74 -0.40
C GLU A 138 23.63 9.42 0.05
N LYS A 139 23.67 9.16 1.36
CA LYS A 139 24.19 7.92 1.92
C LYS A 139 23.40 6.69 1.48
N VAL A 140 22.08 6.80 1.44
CA VAL A 140 21.20 5.70 1.01
C VAL A 140 21.39 5.40 -0.47
N VAL A 141 21.50 6.42 -1.31
CA VAL A 141 21.79 6.28 -2.75
C VAL A 141 23.11 5.54 -2.96
N GLN A 142 24.17 5.92 -2.25
CA GLN A 142 25.46 5.21 -2.36
C GLN A 142 25.33 3.71 -2.08
N VAL A 143 24.60 3.33 -1.02
CA VAL A 143 24.36 1.91 -0.69
C VAL A 143 23.54 1.21 -1.78
N PHE A 144 22.56 1.88 -2.38
CA PHE A 144 21.71 1.31 -3.42
C PHE A 144 22.40 1.23 -4.78
N ASP A 145 23.18 2.23 -5.16
CA ASP A 145 23.99 2.24 -6.38
C ASP A 145 25.01 1.11 -6.36
N GLU A 146 25.67 0.91 -5.22
CA GLU A 146 26.56 -0.24 -5.03
C GLU A 146 25.80 -1.55 -5.21
N ALA A 147 24.54 -1.65 -4.77
CA ALA A 147 23.73 -2.87 -4.81
C ALA A 147 23.05 -3.16 -6.15
N TRP A 148 22.87 -2.14 -7.00
CA TRP A 148 21.96 -2.15 -8.14
C TRP A 148 22.22 -3.29 -9.12
N GLU A 149 23.48 -3.52 -9.50
CA GLU A 149 23.84 -4.48 -10.55
C GLU A 149 23.63 -5.95 -10.16
N TYR A 150 23.57 -6.27 -8.86
CA TYR A 150 23.54 -7.65 -8.36
C TYR A 150 22.36 -7.96 -7.44
N ALA A 151 21.46 -7.00 -7.24
CA ALA A 151 20.24 -7.23 -6.47
C ALA A 151 19.33 -8.24 -7.17
N PRO A 152 18.86 -9.30 -6.48
CA PRO A 152 18.02 -10.32 -7.10
C PRO A 152 16.56 -9.88 -7.18
N GLU A 153 15.93 -10.03 -8.34
CA GLU A 153 14.48 -9.80 -8.51
C GLU A 153 13.65 -10.69 -7.57
N ASN A 154 12.63 -10.13 -6.95
CA ASN A 154 11.69 -10.85 -6.09
C ASN A 154 10.39 -11.18 -6.84
N GLU A 155 10.40 -12.29 -7.57
CA GLU A 155 9.22 -12.81 -8.29
C GLU A 155 8.01 -13.05 -7.38
N GLN A 156 8.24 -13.45 -6.12
CA GLN A 156 7.16 -13.66 -5.17
C GLN A 156 6.49 -12.34 -4.78
N LEU A 157 7.27 -11.27 -4.58
CA LEU A 157 6.74 -9.94 -4.33
C LEU A 157 5.95 -9.43 -5.54
N LEU A 158 6.50 -9.58 -6.75
CA LEU A 158 5.83 -9.19 -7.99
C LEU A 158 4.47 -9.87 -8.14
N SER A 159 4.40 -11.18 -7.90
CA SER A 159 3.16 -11.96 -8.01
C SER A 159 2.04 -11.48 -7.07
N CYS A 160 2.36 -10.79 -5.97
CA CYS A 160 1.36 -10.25 -5.05
C CYS A 160 0.59 -9.06 -5.62
N TYR A 161 1.10 -8.42 -6.68
CA TYR A 161 0.52 -7.22 -7.28
C TYR A 161 0.00 -7.45 -8.71
N GLN A 162 -0.03 -8.70 -9.17
CA GLN A 162 -0.51 -9.07 -10.50
C GLN A 162 -1.95 -9.57 -10.44
N LEU A 163 -2.65 -9.39 -11.57
CA LEU A 163 -3.98 -9.93 -11.84
C LEU A 163 -3.97 -10.48 -13.26
N ASP A 164 -4.71 -11.56 -13.49
CA ASP A 164 -4.88 -12.10 -14.83
C ASP A 164 -5.79 -11.18 -15.67
N ASP A 165 -5.53 -11.10 -16.98
CA ASP A 165 -6.25 -10.25 -17.92
C ASP A 165 -7.76 -10.57 -17.98
N ASP A 166 -8.11 -11.85 -17.77
CA ASP A 166 -9.46 -12.38 -17.81
C ASP A 166 -10.05 -12.69 -16.42
N GLU A 167 -9.50 -12.10 -15.36
CA GLU A 167 -10.01 -12.30 -14.00
C GLU A 167 -11.47 -11.81 -13.86
N GLU A 168 -12.35 -12.74 -13.47
CA GLU A 168 -13.78 -12.50 -13.25
C GLU A 168 -14.17 -12.55 -11.76
N ASP A 169 -13.29 -13.04 -10.88
CA ASP A 169 -13.53 -13.14 -9.45
C ASP A 169 -13.36 -11.78 -8.76
N PHE A 170 -14.50 -11.21 -8.34
CA PHE A 170 -14.53 -9.99 -7.56
C PHE A 170 -13.65 -10.05 -6.30
N TYR A 171 -13.57 -11.19 -5.62
CA TYR A 171 -12.77 -11.32 -4.40
C TYR A 171 -11.27 -11.26 -4.70
N ARG A 172 -10.83 -11.72 -5.87
CA ARG A 172 -9.44 -11.58 -6.33
C ARG A 172 -9.10 -10.12 -6.62
N ALA A 173 -9.94 -9.44 -7.39
CA ALA A 173 -9.78 -8.01 -7.67
C ALA A 173 -9.80 -7.16 -6.37
N ARG A 174 -10.71 -7.48 -5.45
CA ARG A 174 -10.79 -6.86 -4.13
C ARG A 174 -9.53 -7.12 -3.30
N ASN A 175 -9.04 -8.36 -3.29
CA ASN A 175 -7.84 -8.73 -2.54
C ASN A 175 -6.60 -8.02 -3.09
N LEU A 176 -6.54 -7.72 -4.39
CA LEU A 176 -5.47 -6.90 -4.96
C LEU A 176 -5.51 -5.47 -4.41
N ILE A 177 -6.70 -4.85 -4.33
CA ILE A 177 -6.85 -3.52 -3.70
C ILE A 177 -6.35 -3.57 -2.25
N ASP A 178 -6.81 -4.56 -1.49
CA ASP A 178 -6.46 -4.77 -0.08
C ASP A 178 -4.95 -4.95 0.12
N THR A 179 -4.34 -5.85 -0.66
CA THR A 179 -2.89 -6.14 -0.67
C THR A 179 -2.11 -4.88 -0.99
N LEU A 180 -2.56 -4.12 -1.98
CA LEU A 180 -1.90 -2.89 -2.37
C LEU A 180 -1.93 -1.85 -1.26
N ILE A 181 -3.11 -1.47 -0.78
CA ILE A 181 -3.23 -0.31 0.12
C ILE A 181 -2.80 -0.63 1.55
N PHE A 182 -2.99 -1.85 2.04
CA PHE A 182 -2.70 -2.17 3.44
C PHE A 182 -1.37 -2.90 3.65
N HIS A 183 -0.80 -3.51 2.61
CA HIS A 183 0.37 -4.39 2.76
C HIS A 183 1.55 -4.04 1.85
N SER A 184 1.43 -3.08 0.93
CA SER A 184 2.58 -2.59 0.16
C SER A 184 3.38 -1.56 0.94
N TYR A 185 4.70 -1.56 0.76
CA TYR A 185 5.59 -0.66 1.52
C TYR A 185 5.21 0.81 1.38
N LEU A 186 4.83 1.24 0.16
CA LEU A 186 4.55 2.64 -0.17
C LEU A 186 3.33 3.16 0.60
N PHE A 187 2.32 2.31 0.77
CA PHE A 187 1.04 2.66 1.39
C PHE A 187 0.92 2.22 2.85
N LEU A 188 1.78 1.30 3.32
CA LEU A 188 1.76 0.79 4.69
C LEU A 188 1.93 1.90 5.74
N VAL A 189 2.77 2.90 5.45
CA VAL A 189 2.99 4.04 6.36
C VAL A 189 1.76 4.92 6.53
N ASP A 190 0.85 4.91 5.55
CA ASP A 190 -0.32 5.77 5.48
C ASP A 190 -1.61 4.99 5.71
N PHE A 191 -2.07 4.24 4.70
CA PHE A 191 -3.27 3.40 4.78
C PHE A 191 -3.15 2.29 5.81
N GLY A 192 -2.03 1.55 5.80
CA GLY A 192 -1.83 0.43 6.73
C GLY A 192 -1.77 0.88 8.18
N ARG A 193 -1.09 2.00 8.46
CA ARG A 193 -1.08 2.64 9.77
C ARG A 193 -2.48 3.10 10.19
N ALA A 194 -3.19 3.81 9.32
CA ALA A 194 -4.54 4.29 9.63
C ALA A 194 -5.52 3.13 9.89
N LEU A 195 -5.35 2.00 9.19
CA LEU A 195 -6.12 0.79 9.47
C LEU A 195 -5.83 0.27 10.88
N LYS A 196 -4.54 0.09 11.20
CA LYS A 196 -4.11 -0.41 12.51
C LYS A 196 -4.60 0.47 13.67
N GLU A 197 -4.48 1.79 13.54
CA GLU A 197 -4.97 2.74 14.56
C GLU A 197 -6.48 2.59 14.79
N ARG A 198 -7.27 2.47 13.71
CA ARG A 198 -8.73 2.24 13.84
C ARG A 198 -9.07 0.87 14.42
N GLU A 199 -8.31 -0.16 14.06
CA GLU A 199 -8.50 -1.51 14.61
C GLU A 199 -8.19 -1.52 16.12
N GLU A 200 -7.12 -0.85 16.55
CA GLU A 200 -6.80 -0.67 17.97
C GLU A 200 -7.95 0.04 18.71
N GLU A 201 -8.49 1.14 18.18
CA GLU A 201 -9.65 1.81 18.75
C GLU A 201 -10.90 0.90 18.85
N ILE A 202 -11.14 0.05 17.85
CA ILE A 202 -12.26 -0.88 17.84
C ILE A 202 -12.07 -1.94 18.93
N ILE A 203 -10.86 -2.50 19.04
CA ILE A 203 -10.52 -3.49 20.07
C ILE A 203 -10.69 -2.89 21.47
N GLU A 204 -10.25 -1.65 21.69
CA GLU A 204 -10.43 -0.95 22.97
C GLU A 204 -11.92 -0.71 23.30
N LYS A 205 -12.73 -0.33 22.31
CA LYS A 205 -14.17 -0.03 22.51
C LYS A 205 -15.02 -1.29 22.69
N GLN A 206 -14.79 -2.33 21.90
CA GLN A 206 -15.61 -3.55 21.92
C GLN A 206 -15.11 -4.56 22.96
N GLY A 207 -13.80 -4.56 23.25
CA GLY A 207 -13.16 -5.67 23.94
C GLY A 207 -13.16 -6.96 23.11
N TYR A 208 -12.56 -8.01 23.65
CA TYR A 208 -12.52 -9.33 23.01
C TYR A 208 -13.84 -10.08 23.20
N ASN A 209 -14.87 -9.70 22.45
CA ASN A 209 -16.18 -10.35 22.43
C ASN A 209 -16.51 -10.91 21.03
N GLU A 210 -17.62 -11.65 20.90
CA GLU A 210 -18.03 -12.32 19.65
C GLU A 210 -18.26 -11.35 18.47
N ASN A 211 -18.59 -10.09 18.75
CA ASN A 211 -18.85 -9.08 17.73
C ASN A 211 -17.58 -8.38 17.23
N LEU A 212 -16.41 -8.59 17.86
CA LEU A 212 -15.17 -7.91 17.50
C LEU A 212 -14.78 -8.15 16.03
N LEU A 213 -14.81 -9.41 15.59
CA LEU A 213 -14.43 -9.77 14.21
C LEU A 213 -15.32 -9.09 13.16
N PRO A 214 -16.67 -9.12 13.26
CA PRO A 214 -17.55 -8.33 12.40
C PRO A 214 -17.20 -6.83 12.32
N PHE A 215 -16.89 -6.19 13.45
CA PHE A 215 -16.52 -4.76 13.46
C PHE A 215 -15.20 -4.49 12.74
N LEU A 216 -14.18 -5.33 12.95
CA LEU A 216 -12.89 -5.21 12.27
C LEU A 216 -13.05 -5.41 10.75
N ASN A 217 -13.82 -6.41 10.34
CA ASN A 217 -14.10 -6.70 8.94
C ASN A 217 -14.84 -5.53 8.25
N GLU A 218 -15.87 -4.98 8.90
CA GLU A 218 -16.61 -3.83 8.35
C GLU A 218 -15.72 -2.58 8.28
N ASN A 219 -14.89 -2.31 9.29
CA ASN A 219 -13.94 -1.19 9.24
C ASN A 219 -12.97 -1.30 8.08
N ARG A 220 -12.33 -2.47 7.93
CA ARG A 220 -11.37 -2.73 6.85
C ARG A 220 -12.02 -2.56 5.48
N ASP A 221 -13.23 -3.09 5.33
CA ASP A 221 -13.98 -3.00 4.08
C ASP A 221 -14.41 -1.55 3.76
N VAL A 222 -14.90 -0.79 4.74
CA VAL A 222 -15.20 0.65 4.55
C VAL A 222 -13.94 1.40 4.14
N MET A 223 -12.81 1.14 4.79
CA MET A 223 -11.55 1.79 4.46
C MET A 223 -11.06 1.45 3.04
N LEU A 224 -11.24 0.20 2.60
CA LEU A 224 -10.85 -0.24 1.26
C LEU A 224 -11.53 0.57 0.15
N HIS A 225 -12.79 0.96 0.36
CA HIS A 225 -13.59 1.67 -0.64
C HIS A 225 -13.55 3.19 -0.54
N THR A 226 -13.31 3.73 0.65
CA THR A 226 -13.54 5.17 0.92
C THR A 226 -12.28 5.95 1.26
N SER A 227 -11.23 5.27 1.75
CA SER A 227 -10.00 5.95 2.14
C SER A 227 -9.25 6.47 0.91
N ARG A 228 -8.55 7.59 1.09
CA ARG A 228 -7.69 8.22 0.08
C ARG A 228 -6.28 8.36 0.63
N SER A 229 -5.30 8.10 -0.21
CA SER A 229 -3.88 8.21 0.17
C SER A 229 -3.49 9.67 0.34
N ARG A 230 -2.56 9.94 1.25
CA ARG A 230 -1.82 11.20 1.34
C ARG A 230 -1.07 11.49 0.05
N LEU A 231 -0.62 10.45 -0.66
CA LEU A 231 -0.07 10.57 -2.01
C LEU A 231 -1.21 10.78 -3.02
N LEU A 232 -1.31 11.98 -3.60
CA LEU A 232 -2.21 12.28 -4.74
C LEU A 232 -3.72 12.16 -4.48
N SER A 233 -4.16 11.87 -3.24
CA SER A 233 -5.58 11.73 -2.87
C SER A 233 -6.37 10.67 -3.65
N LEU A 234 -5.67 9.64 -4.17
CA LEU A 234 -6.31 8.54 -4.88
C LEU A 234 -6.85 7.48 -3.91
N THR A 235 -7.92 6.82 -4.32
CA THR A 235 -8.52 5.65 -3.66
C THR A 235 -7.78 4.37 -4.03
N GLY A 236 -7.99 3.29 -3.27
CA GLY A 236 -7.33 2.01 -3.55
C GLY A 236 -7.60 1.46 -4.95
N LYS A 237 -8.84 1.56 -5.43
CA LYS A 237 -9.20 1.15 -6.80
C LYS A 237 -8.53 1.99 -7.88
N GLU A 238 -8.32 3.28 -7.63
CA GLU A 238 -7.60 4.17 -8.55
C GLU A 238 -6.12 3.79 -8.58
N TRP A 239 -5.51 3.48 -7.43
CA TRP A 239 -4.13 3.01 -7.41
C TRP A 239 -3.91 1.67 -8.11
N VAL A 240 -4.80 0.69 -7.91
CA VAL A 240 -4.74 -0.58 -8.65
C VAL A 240 -4.82 -0.33 -10.17
N ALA A 241 -5.72 0.56 -10.60
CA ALA A 241 -5.84 0.93 -12.01
C ALA A 241 -4.57 1.57 -12.59
N GLU A 242 -3.76 2.23 -11.77
CA GLU A 242 -2.50 2.84 -12.20
C GLU A 242 -1.34 1.82 -12.23
N ILE A 243 -1.35 0.84 -11.32
CA ILE A 243 -0.32 -0.22 -11.25
C ILE A 243 -0.48 -1.27 -12.32
N LEU A 244 -1.72 -1.65 -12.66
CA LEU A 244 -2.00 -2.58 -13.75
C LEU A 244 -1.59 -2.02 -15.14
N ARG A 245 -1.26 -0.72 -15.23
CA ARG A 245 -0.89 0.01 -16.46
C ARG A 245 -2.04 0.14 -17.47
N GLU A 246 -1.86 1.01 -18.47
CA GLU A 246 -2.95 1.39 -19.39
C GLU A 246 -3.43 0.24 -20.28
N GLU A 247 -2.56 -0.73 -20.54
CA GLU A 247 -2.83 -1.86 -21.44
C GLU A 247 -3.71 -2.94 -20.80
N HIS A 248 -3.80 -2.98 -19.47
CA HIS A 248 -4.52 -4.05 -18.77
C HIS A 248 -6.04 -3.89 -18.94
N PRO A 249 -6.75 -4.93 -19.42
CA PRO A 249 -8.17 -4.84 -19.78
C PRO A 249 -9.06 -4.47 -18.58
N LEU A 250 -8.72 -4.96 -17.38
CA LEU A 250 -9.47 -4.68 -16.15
C LEU A 250 -9.26 -3.28 -15.57
N ARG A 251 -8.31 -2.47 -16.10
CA ARG A 251 -8.06 -1.11 -15.59
C ARG A 251 -9.34 -0.26 -15.58
N ALA A 252 -10.09 -0.28 -16.68
CA ALA A 252 -11.33 0.48 -16.80
C ALA A 252 -12.40 0.00 -15.81
N GLU A 253 -12.43 -1.31 -15.52
CA GLU A 253 -13.39 -1.92 -14.60
C GLU A 253 -13.09 -1.55 -13.14
N PHE A 254 -11.82 -1.49 -12.73
CA PHE A 254 -11.43 -0.94 -11.42
C PHE A 254 -11.90 0.49 -11.24
N LEU A 255 -11.73 1.36 -12.24
CA LEU A 255 -12.16 2.76 -12.15
C LEU A 255 -13.69 2.88 -12.03
N LYS A 256 -14.43 2.04 -12.78
CA LYS A 256 -15.90 1.97 -12.74
C LYS A 256 -16.47 1.31 -11.48
N MET A 257 -15.65 0.60 -10.70
CA MET A 257 -16.09 -0.07 -9.47
C MET A 257 -16.88 0.91 -8.59
N SER A 258 -18.14 0.57 -8.32
CA SER A 258 -19.03 1.43 -7.54
C SER A 258 -18.61 1.47 -6.07
N GLN A 259 -18.97 2.55 -5.39
CA GLN A 259 -18.84 2.59 -3.93
C GLN A 259 -19.69 1.47 -3.30
N LYS A 260 -19.19 0.89 -2.21
CA LYS A 260 -20.00 -0.02 -1.39
C LYS A 260 -21.24 0.71 -0.88
N ILE A 261 -22.37 0.01 -0.92
CA ILE A 261 -23.63 0.48 -0.39
C ILE A 261 -23.97 -0.38 0.82
N ASN A 262 -24.11 0.27 1.96
CA ASN A 262 -24.56 -0.33 3.20
C ASN A 262 -26.03 0.07 3.44
N GLY A 263 -26.87 -0.90 3.81
CA GLY A 263 -28.27 -0.64 4.09
C GLY A 263 -29.09 -1.90 4.24
N PHE A 264 -30.39 -1.72 4.44
CA PHE A 264 -31.35 -2.80 4.44
C PHE A 264 -31.98 -2.91 3.05
N PHE A 265 -32.08 -4.14 2.56
CA PHE A 265 -32.59 -4.45 1.24
C PHE A 265 -33.75 -5.44 1.34
N LEU A 266 -34.79 -5.22 0.55
CA LEU A 266 -35.84 -6.20 0.30
C LEU A 266 -35.35 -7.18 -0.76
N TYR A 267 -35.50 -8.47 -0.49
CA TYR A 267 -35.37 -9.50 -1.51
C TYR A 267 -36.57 -9.40 -2.48
N LYS A 268 -36.30 -9.25 -3.76
CA LYS A 268 -37.32 -9.10 -4.82
C LYS A 268 -37.47 -10.34 -5.70
N GLY A 269 -36.66 -11.37 -5.46
CA GLY A 269 -36.63 -12.59 -6.25
C GLY A 269 -35.22 -12.90 -6.75
N GLN A 270 -35.13 -13.93 -7.57
CA GLN A 270 -33.88 -14.40 -8.14
C GLN A 270 -34.10 -15.17 -9.43
N ASP A 271 -33.05 -15.23 -10.25
CA ASP A 271 -32.96 -16.13 -11.39
C ASP A 271 -31.86 -17.19 -11.18
N ARG A 272 -31.39 -17.81 -12.26
CA ARG A 272 -30.32 -18.83 -12.19
C ARG A 272 -28.97 -18.27 -11.78
N THR A 273 -28.73 -16.98 -12.04
CA THR A 273 -27.44 -16.32 -11.95
C THR A 273 -27.40 -15.21 -10.91
N ASP A 274 -28.52 -14.52 -10.69
CA ASP A 274 -28.62 -13.26 -9.98
C ASP A 274 -29.71 -13.27 -8.91
N VAL A 275 -29.50 -12.45 -7.88
CA VAL A 275 -30.44 -12.08 -6.82
C VAL A 275 -30.84 -10.62 -7.03
N PHE A 276 -32.15 -10.34 -7.00
CA PHE A 276 -32.70 -9.00 -7.15
C PHE A 276 -33.02 -8.40 -5.79
N LEU A 277 -32.49 -7.21 -5.52
CA LEU A 277 -32.61 -6.52 -4.24
C LEU A 277 -33.15 -5.11 -4.45
N GLU A 278 -33.92 -4.59 -3.49
CA GLU A 278 -34.41 -3.20 -3.49
C GLU A 278 -34.04 -2.53 -2.17
N HIS A 279 -33.33 -1.41 -2.24
CA HIS A 279 -32.93 -0.67 -1.03
C HIS A 279 -34.15 0.01 -0.38
N ILE A 280 -34.42 -0.31 0.89
CA ILE A 280 -35.67 0.08 1.57
C ILE A 280 -35.89 1.59 1.60
N ALA A 281 -34.84 2.38 1.80
CA ALA A 281 -34.99 3.83 1.97
C ALA A 281 -35.06 4.60 0.64
N SER A 282 -34.41 4.10 -0.42
CA SER A 282 -34.34 4.82 -1.71
C SER A 282 -35.18 4.20 -2.81
N GLY A 283 -35.69 2.98 -2.62
CA GLY A 283 -36.37 2.20 -3.67
C GLY A 283 -35.45 1.81 -4.82
N LYS A 284 -34.13 1.99 -4.68
CA LYS A 284 -33.17 1.68 -5.76
C LYS A 284 -33.02 0.17 -5.88
N GLU A 285 -33.19 -0.32 -7.09
CA GLU A 285 -33.04 -1.74 -7.43
C GLU A 285 -31.57 -2.08 -7.71
N PHE A 286 -31.19 -3.29 -7.31
CA PHE A 286 -29.86 -3.85 -7.43
C PHE A 286 -29.95 -5.28 -7.94
N LYS A 287 -28.96 -5.65 -8.75
CA LYS A 287 -28.75 -6.99 -9.26
C LYS A 287 -27.40 -7.49 -8.73
N MET A 288 -27.41 -8.59 -8.00
CA MET A 288 -26.22 -9.17 -7.38
C MET A 288 -26.05 -10.60 -7.84
N THR A 289 -24.87 -10.95 -8.33
CA THR A 289 -24.57 -12.33 -8.75
C THR A 289 -24.63 -13.29 -7.57
N LYS A 290 -25.24 -14.47 -7.76
CA LYS A 290 -25.31 -15.53 -6.73
C LYS A 290 -23.93 -15.91 -6.19
N LYS A 291 -22.89 -15.87 -7.03
CA LYS A 291 -21.48 -16.10 -6.61
C LYS A 291 -21.02 -15.17 -5.47
N SER A 292 -21.62 -13.98 -5.34
CA SER A 292 -21.26 -12.96 -4.36
C SER A 292 -22.18 -12.96 -3.13
N PHE A 293 -23.11 -13.92 -3.03
CA PHE A 293 -24.03 -14.05 -1.91
C PHE A 293 -23.63 -15.23 -1.02
N GLU A 294 -23.29 -14.95 0.25
CA GLU A 294 -22.80 -15.95 1.21
C GLU A 294 -23.76 -17.13 1.45
N HIS A 295 -25.05 -16.92 1.20
CA HIS A 295 -26.08 -17.95 1.34
C HIS A 295 -26.71 -18.32 0.00
N SER A 296 -25.93 -18.30 -1.08
CA SER A 296 -26.43 -18.67 -2.42
C SER A 296 -26.85 -20.13 -2.54
N ASP A 297 -26.27 -21.03 -1.75
CA ASP A 297 -26.73 -22.43 -1.63
C ASP A 297 -28.14 -22.53 -1.01
N SER A 298 -28.48 -21.49 -0.24
CA SER A 298 -29.82 -21.06 0.21
C SER A 298 -30.96 -21.14 -0.79
N LEU A 299 -30.59 -20.82 -2.02
CA LEU A 299 -31.41 -20.09 -2.95
C LEU A 299 -31.62 -20.97 -4.19
N GLN A 300 -32.39 -22.06 -3.98
CA GLN A 300 -32.56 -23.16 -4.94
C GLN A 300 -33.75 -22.99 -5.89
N GLU A 301 -34.69 -22.11 -5.58
CA GLU A 301 -35.90 -21.89 -6.39
C GLU A 301 -35.76 -20.66 -7.30
N THR A 302 -36.33 -20.72 -8.51
CA THR A 302 -36.44 -19.54 -9.36
C THR A 302 -37.78 -18.88 -9.05
N ASP A 303 -37.73 -17.69 -8.44
CA ASP A 303 -38.92 -17.00 -7.93
C ASP A 303 -39.36 -15.85 -8.86
N THR A 304 -38.79 -15.79 -10.07
CA THR A 304 -39.13 -14.82 -11.13
C THR A 304 -39.69 -15.51 -12.37
#